data_AF-A0A6C0AUN2-F1
#
_entry.id   AF-A0A6C0AUN2-F1
#
_cell.length_a   1.000
_cell.length_b   1.000
_cell.length_c   1.000
_cell.angle_alpha   90.00
_cell.angle_beta   90.00
_cell.angle_gamma   90.00
#
_symmetry.space_group_name_H-M   'P 1'
#
loop_
_entity.id
_entity.type
_entity.pdbx_description
1 polymer ?
#
loop_
_entity_poly.entity_id
_entity_poly.type
_entity_poly.pdbx_seq_one_letter_code
_entity_poly.pdbx_strand_id
1 'polypeptide(L)'
;MAIALNSQGYEALNTAIIDILKAGKRAMISIYTNAEGTTPATDSRGTLVDREVLSASFTASYKDENGQDTNPFVVIKFKEGEFIDYFTSVDYVEDHWYVLTSTDIPKKTF
;
A
#
# COMPACT_ATOMS: atom_id res chain seq x y z
N MET A 1 0.25 -2.68 -16.10
CA MET A 1 1.54 -2.87 -15.42
C MET A 1 1.42 -2.28 -14.04
N ALA A 2 1.94 -3.00 -13.04
CA ALA A 2 1.95 -2.55 -11.66
C ALA A 2 3.15 -1.62 -11.42
N ILE A 3 3.06 -0.75 -10.42
CA ILE A 3 4.08 0.25 -10.06
C ILE A 3 4.89 -0.31 -8.88
N ALA A 4 6.21 -0.14 -8.87
CA ALA A 4 7.03 -0.60 -7.76
C ALA A 4 6.57 0.02 -6.43
N LEU A 5 6.43 -0.82 -5.40
CA LEU A 5 6.03 -0.40 -4.06
C LEU A 5 7.28 -0.17 -3.20
N ASN A 6 7.86 1.02 -3.30
CA ASN A 6 9.08 1.41 -2.60
C ASN A 6 9.02 2.89 -2.17
N SER A 7 9.99 3.35 -1.39
CA SER A 7 10.02 4.73 -0.88
C SER A 7 10.17 5.78 -1.98
N GLN A 8 10.79 5.45 -3.11
CA GLN A 8 10.92 6.37 -4.25
C GLN A 8 9.55 6.72 -4.87
N GLY A 9 8.65 5.73 -4.94
CA GLY A 9 7.28 5.90 -5.45
C GLY A 9 6.27 6.40 -4.42
N TYR A 10 6.68 6.57 -3.15
CA TYR A 10 5.77 6.86 -2.04
C TYR A 10 4.97 8.15 -2.24
N GLU A 11 5.62 9.25 -2.61
CA GLU A 11 4.93 10.55 -2.75
C GLU A 11 3.83 10.52 -3.80
N ALA A 12 4.07 9.82 -4.91
CA ALA A 12 3.08 9.62 -5.96
C ALA A 12 1.92 8.74 -5.46
N LEU A 13 2.21 7.65 -4.76
CA LEU A 13 1.20 6.79 -4.15
C LEU A 13 0.33 7.55 -3.14
N ASN A 14 0.96 8.29 -2.22
CA ASN A 14 0.26 9.05 -1.19
C ASN A 14 -0.64 10.13 -1.80
N THR A 15 -0.13 10.86 -2.80
CA THR A 15 -0.92 11.86 -3.54
C THR A 15 -2.13 11.21 -4.21
N ALA A 16 -1.94 10.08 -4.89
CA ALA A 16 -3.04 9.37 -5.56
C ALA A 16 -4.12 8.86 -4.59
N ILE A 17 -3.72 8.34 -3.42
CA ILE A 17 -4.66 7.95 -2.36
C ILE A 17 -5.45 9.16 -1.89
N ILE A 18 -4.77 10.27 -1.58
CA ILE A 18 -5.42 11.50 -1.11
C ILE A 18 -6.42 12.03 -2.14
N ASP A 19 -6.07 12.01 -3.43
CA ASP A 19 -6.94 12.50 -4.50
C ASP A 19 -8.20 11.63 -4.66
N ILE A 20 -8.08 10.30 -4.55
CA ILE A 20 -9.24 9.40 -4.53
C ILE A 20 -10.16 9.70 -3.35
N LEU A 21 -9.60 9.88 -2.16
CA LEU A 21 -10.38 10.19 -0.95
C LEU A 21 -11.07 11.55 -1.06
N LYS A 22 -10.38 12.57 -1.60
CA LYS A 22 -10.95 13.90 -1.88
C LYS A 22 -12.08 13.85 -2.91
N ALA A 23 -12.03 12.92 -3.85
CA ALA A 23 -13.11 12.68 -4.81
C ALA A 23 -14.35 12.00 -4.19
N GLY A 24 -14.34 11.71 -2.88
CA GLY A 24 -15.44 11.02 -2.19
C GLY A 24 -15.54 9.54 -2.56
N LYS A 25 -14.41 8.93 -2.96
CA LYS A 25 -14.31 7.51 -3.31
C LYS A 25 -13.44 6.76 -2.30
N ARG A 26 -13.47 5.43 -2.38
CA ARG A 26 -12.58 4.54 -1.62
C ARG A 26 -11.34 4.22 -2.44
N ALA A 27 -10.17 4.36 -1.84
CA ALA A 27 -8.92 3.91 -2.44
C ALA A 27 -8.77 2.41 -2.21
N MET A 28 -8.59 1.65 -3.29
CA MET A 28 -8.41 0.20 -3.26
C MET A 28 -7.03 -0.11 -3.83
N ILE A 29 -6.27 -0.97 -3.18
CA ILE A 29 -4.93 -1.36 -3.65
C ILE A 29 -4.85 -2.87 -3.79
N SER A 30 -4.17 -3.28 -4.86
CA SER A 30 -3.74 -4.65 -5.08
C SER A 30 -2.22 -4.69 -5.09
N ILE A 31 -1.60 -5.64 -4.38
CA ILE A 31 -0.15 -5.82 -4.26
C ILE A 31 0.22 -7.17 -4.88
N TYR A 32 1.30 -7.17 -5.66
CA TYR A 32 1.79 -8.28 -6.46
C TYR A 32 3.27 -8.51 -6.20
N THR A 33 3.73 -9.72 -6.44
CA THR A 33 5.15 -10.12 -6.33
C THR A 33 5.93 -9.93 -7.64
N ASN A 34 5.29 -9.31 -8.65
CA ASN A 34 5.90 -9.07 -9.96
C ASN A 34 5.37 -7.78 -10.64
N ALA A 35 6.19 -7.21 -11.51
CA ALA A 35 5.89 -5.96 -12.23
C ALA A 35 4.73 -6.09 -13.23
N GLU A 36 4.46 -7.30 -13.73
CA GLU A 36 3.34 -7.56 -14.62
C GLU A 36 1.98 -7.40 -13.91
N GLY A 37 1.96 -7.49 -12.57
CA GLY A 37 0.73 -7.43 -11.78
C GLY A 37 -0.14 -8.67 -11.95
N THR A 38 0.49 -9.84 -12.08
CA THR A 38 -0.22 -11.11 -12.35
C THR A 38 -0.14 -12.09 -11.19
N THR A 39 0.85 -11.97 -10.31
CA THR A 39 1.03 -12.86 -9.15
C THR A 39 0.74 -12.09 -7.86
N PRO A 40 -0.46 -12.25 -7.25
CA PRO A 40 -0.81 -11.53 -6.04
C PRO A 40 0.13 -11.85 -4.89
N ALA A 41 0.50 -10.83 -4.12
CA ALA A 41 1.16 -11.01 -2.84
C ALA A 41 0.16 -11.51 -1.79
N THR A 42 0.65 -12.26 -0.82
CA THR A 42 -0.17 -12.83 0.27
C THR A 42 0.43 -12.52 1.62
N ASP A 43 -0.42 -12.20 2.59
CA ASP A 43 -0.07 -12.09 4.01
C ASP A 43 -0.75 -13.21 4.82
N SER A 44 -0.68 -13.11 6.16
CA SER A 44 -1.32 -14.06 7.07
C SER A 44 -2.85 -14.07 7.01
N ARG A 45 -3.47 -13.08 6.35
CA ARG A 45 -4.92 -12.92 6.18
C ARG A 45 -5.40 -13.25 4.76
N GLY A 46 -4.50 -13.39 3.79
CA GLY A 46 -4.80 -13.88 2.46
C GLY A 46 -4.17 -13.02 1.36
N THR A 47 -4.81 -13.01 0.19
CA THR A 47 -4.30 -12.25 -0.96
C THR A 47 -4.54 -10.76 -0.80
N LEU A 48 -3.52 -9.97 -1.13
CA LEU A 48 -3.56 -8.50 -1.09
C LEU A 48 -4.16 -7.94 -2.38
N VAL A 49 -5.39 -8.32 -2.71
CA VAL A 49 -6.11 -7.86 -3.92
C VAL A 49 -7.34 -7.05 -3.51
N ASP A 50 -7.50 -5.88 -4.12
CA ASP A 50 -8.61 -4.94 -3.91
C ASP A 50 -8.90 -4.67 -2.42
N ARG A 51 -7.85 -4.38 -1.64
CA ARG A 51 -8.00 -4.03 -0.22
C ARG A 51 -8.16 -2.51 -0.07
N GLU A 52 -9.11 -2.10 0.77
CA GLU A 52 -9.37 -0.68 1.04
C GLU A 52 -8.21 -0.07 1.84
N VAL A 53 -7.60 0.99 1.32
CA VAL A 53 -6.47 1.69 1.93
C VAL A 53 -6.94 2.83 2.80
N LEU A 54 -6.41 2.90 4.01
CA LEU A 54 -6.58 4.04 4.92
C LEU A 54 -5.46 5.06 4.78
N SER A 55 -4.22 4.58 4.72
CA SER A 55 -3.03 5.43 4.62
C SER A 55 -1.84 4.64 4.09
N ALA A 56 -0.90 5.35 3.49
CA ALA A 56 0.45 4.87 3.26
C ALA A 56 1.41 5.70 4.14
N SER A 57 2.49 5.09 4.60
CA SER A 57 3.58 5.75 5.32
C SER A 57 4.91 5.24 4.79
N PHE A 58 5.97 6.04 4.86
CA PHE A 58 7.33 5.57 4.60
C PHE A 58 8.25 5.87 5.78
N THR A 59 9.28 5.05 5.94
CA THR A 59 10.39 5.27 6.87
C THR A 59 11.68 5.34 6.08
N ALA A 60 12.44 6.42 6.26
CA ALA A 60 13.76 6.57 5.65
C ALA A 60 14.78 5.64 6.34
N SER A 61 15.93 5.40 5.70
CA SER A 61 17.02 4.68 6.34
C SER A 61 17.54 5.44 7.56
N TYR A 62 17.76 4.74 8.68
CA TYR A 62 18.34 5.31 9.89
C TYR A 62 19.19 4.26 10.62
N LYS A 63 20.07 4.72 11.53
CA LYS A 63 20.82 3.84 12.43
C LYS A 63 20.04 3.63 13.72
N ASP A 64 19.83 2.38 14.11
CA ASP A 64 19.18 2.05 15.38
C ASP A 64 20.10 2.33 16.59
N GLU A 65 19.58 2.16 17.82
CA GLU A 65 20.36 2.33 19.05
C GLU A 65 21.56 1.39 19.15
N ASN A 66 21.57 0.29 18.39
CA ASN A 66 22.67 -0.68 18.34
C ASN A 66 23.68 -0.38 17.22
N GLY A 67 23.48 0.72 16.47
CA GLY A 67 24.33 1.14 15.36
C GLY A 67 24.10 0.37 14.06
N GLN A 68 23.08 -0.47 13.97
CA GLN A 68 22.71 -1.19 12.76
C GLN A 68 21.91 -0.30 11.81
N ASP A 69 22.20 -0.42 10.52
CA ASP A 69 21.47 0.30 9.47
C ASP A 69 20.09 -0.35 9.26
N THR A 70 19.04 0.43 9.46
CA THR A 70 17.66 0.07 9.11
C THR A 70 17.40 0.52 7.69
N ASN A 71 16.95 -0.42 6.86
CA ASN A 71 16.59 -0.14 5.47
C ASN A 71 15.30 0.69 5.38
N PRO A 72 15.15 1.52 4.33
CA PRO A 72 13.89 2.23 4.12
C PRO A 72 12.78 1.23 3.77
N PHE A 73 11.55 1.57 4.18
CA PHE A 73 10.38 0.75 3.91
C PHE A 73 9.11 1.58 3.80
N VAL A 74 8.14 1.06 3.04
CA VAL A 74 6.78 1.61 2.91
C VAL A 74 5.81 0.71 3.66
N VAL A 75 4.90 1.32 4.41
CA VAL A 75 3.82 0.63 5.11
C VAL A 75 2.49 1.06 4.51
N ILE A 76 1.69 0.08 4.08
CA ILE A 76 0.30 0.27 3.65
C ILE A 76 -0.61 -0.18 4.77
N LYS A 77 -1.52 0.71 5.16
CA LYS A 77 -2.52 0.47 6.20
C LYS A 77 -3.86 0.18 5.53
N PHE A 78 -4.39 -1.02 5.74
CA PHE A 78 -5.68 -1.42 5.21
C PHE A 78 -6.81 -1.22 6.23
N LYS A 79 -8.02 -1.08 5.70
CA LYS A 79 -9.26 -1.15 6.46
C LYS A 79 -9.82 -2.57 6.38
N GLU A 80 -9.92 -3.23 7.54
CA GLU A 80 -10.42 -4.59 7.67
C GLU A 80 -11.51 -4.68 8.73
N GLY A 81 -12.73 -4.26 8.38
CA GLY A 81 -13.82 -4.19 9.35
C GLY A 81 -13.46 -3.27 10.52
N GLU A 82 -13.41 -3.82 11.74
CA GLU A 82 -12.96 -3.11 12.96
C GLU A 82 -11.44 -3.13 13.17
N PHE A 83 -10.71 -3.97 12.43
CA PHE A 83 -9.28 -4.13 12.58
C PHE A 83 -8.51 -3.32 11.53
N ILE A 84 -7.32 -2.92 11.94
CA ILE A 84 -6.32 -2.33 11.05
C ILE A 84 -5.32 -3.42 10.70
N ASP A 85 -4.98 -3.51 9.43
CA ASP A 85 -3.94 -4.40 8.94
C ASP A 85 -2.81 -3.60 8.28
N TYR A 86 -1.60 -4.16 8.29
CA TYR A 86 -0.40 -3.49 7.80
C TYR A 86 0.37 -4.40 6.86
N PHE A 87 0.77 -3.87 5.72
CA PHE A 87 1.74 -4.49 4.83
C PHE A 87 2.99 -3.64 4.72
N THR A 88 4.16 -4.24 4.92
CA THR A 88 5.45 -3.56 4.87
C THR A 88 6.24 -4.05 3.66
N SER A 89 6.63 -3.14 2.77
CA SER A 89 7.54 -3.37 1.66
C SER A 89 8.89 -2.75 1.97
N VAL A 90 9.97 -3.52 1.91
CA VAL A 90 11.33 -3.05 2.24
C VAL A 90 12.09 -2.78 0.95
N ASP A 91 12.58 -1.56 0.76
CA ASP A 91 13.17 -1.08 -0.50
C ASP A 91 14.38 -1.88 -1.01
N TYR A 92 15.10 -2.57 -0.13
CA TYR A 92 16.25 -3.40 -0.52
C TYR A 92 15.85 -4.64 -1.32
N VAL A 93 14.59 -5.07 -1.18
CA VAL A 93 14.01 -6.16 -1.93
C VAL A 93 12.96 -5.50 -2.80
N GLU A 94 13.28 -5.12 -4.03
CA GLU A 94 12.24 -4.71 -4.99
C GLU A 94 11.45 -5.97 -5.41
N ASP A 95 10.57 -6.42 -4.53
CA ASP A 95 9.77 -7.64 -4.68
C ASP A 95 8.27 -7.38 -4.71
N HIS A 96 7.83 -6.15 -4.46
CA HIS A 96 6.42 -5.80 -4.46
C HIS A 96 6.08 -4.67 -5.43
N TRP A 97 4.98 -4.87 -6.15
CA TRP A 97 4.38 -3.89 -7.05
C TRP A 97 2.90 -3.72 -6.70
N TYR A 98 2.36 -2.53 -6.93
CA TYR A 98 0.99 -2.21 -6.62
C TYR A 98 0.19 -1.72 -7.84
N VAL A 99 -1.12 -1.91 -7.76
CA VAL A 99 -2.11 -1.25 -8.60
C VAL A 99 -3.11 -0.55 -7.68
N LEU A 100 -3.31 0.74 -7.89
CA LEU A 100 -4.27 1.55 -7.14
C LEU A 100 -5.51 1.80 -8.00
N THR A 101 -6.68 1.48 -7.47
CA THR A 101 -7.98 1.71 -8.09
C THR A 101 -8.89 2.49 -7.15
N SER A 102 -10.03 2.96 -7.66
CA SER A 102 -11.01 3.69 -6.88
C SER A 102 -12.39 3.03 -7.01
N THR A 103 -13.09 2.91 -5.89
CA THR A 103 -14.47 2.39 -5.85
C THR A 103 -15.42 3.44 -5.29
N ASP A 104 -16.60 3.55 -5.89
CA ASP A 104 -17.62 4.49 -5.41
C ASP A 104 -18.17 4.07 -4.04
N ILE A 105 -18.45 5.06 -3.19
CA ILE A 105 -19.12 4.80 -1.91
C ILE A 105 -20.61 4.56 -2.20
N PRO A 106 -21.20 3.43 -1.76
CA PRO A 106 -22.62 3.17 -1.95
C PRO A 106 -23.45 4.31 -1.37
N LYS A 107 -24.21 5.01 -2.22
CA LYS A 107 -25.11 6.06 -1.77
C LYS A 107 -26.31 5.39 -1.10
N LYS A 108 -26.65 5.83 0.11
CA LYS A 108 -27.90 5.42 0.75
C LYS A 108 -29.06 6.00 -0.07
N THR A 109 -29.81 5.16 -0.76
CA THR A 109 -31.09 5.54 -1.36
C THR A 109 -32.13 5.57 -0.25
N PHE A 110 -32.75 6.73 -0.05
CA PHE A 110 -33.88 6.91 0.85
C PHE A 110 -35.19 6.64 0.11
#